data_AF-A0A1U9K3X5-F1
#
_entry.id   AF-A0A1U9K3X5-F1
#
_cell.length_a   1.000
_cell.length_b   1.000
_cell.length_c   1.000
_cell.angle_alpha   90.00
_cell.angle_beta   90.00
_cell.angle_gamma   90.00
#
_symmetry.space_group_name_H-M   'P 1'
#
loop_
_entity.id
_entity.type
_entity.pdbx_description
1 polymer ?
#
loop_
_entity_poly.entity_id
_entity_poly.type
_entity_poly.pdbx_seq_one_letter_code
_entity_poly.pdbx_strand_id
1 'polypeptide(L)'
;MKNEKIEALRMKVRKEIRDEEYQLLIEDNNQKLTELTTKKQSIEEALNESSSALNIDALNKELEEFIANPTLTPEFLHKFIERIEIKEDGSPRIFYRFSNSYISSIFFE
;
A
#
# COMPACT_ATOMS: atom_id res chain seq x y z
N MET A 1 18.55 21.39 -16.86
CA MET A 1 19.53 21.29 -15.74
C MET A 1 20.99 21.01 -16.13
N LYS A 2 21.39 19.83 -16.64
CA LYS A 2 22.83 19.57 -16.93
C LYS A 2 23.38 20.51 -18.02
N ASN A 3 22.61 20.73 -19.08
CA ASN A 3 22.95 21.66 -20.16
C ASN A 3 22.96 23.13 -19.69
N GLU A 4 22.01 23.54 -18.85
CA GLU A 4 21.97 24.91 -18.29
C GLU A 4 23.19 25.22 -17.41
N LYS A 5 23.64 24.26 -16.59
CA LYS A 5 24.85 24.40 -15.79
C LYS A 5 26.10 24.54 -16.67
N ILE A 6 26.18 23.79 -17.76
CA ILE A 6 27.27 23.85 -18.73
C ILE A 6 27.27 25.20 -19.46
N GLU A 7 26.11 25.70 -19.86
CA GLU A 7 25.97 27.01 -20.49
C GLU A 7 26.34 28.16 -19.53
N ALA A 8 25.87 28.14 -18.29
CA ALA A 8 26.27 29.15 -17.29
C ALA A 8 27.78 29.16 -17.02
N LEU A 9 28.43 27.98 -16.99
CA LEU A 9 29.88 27.86 -16.88
C LEU A 9 30.60 28.46 -18.09
N ARG A 10 30.10 28.19 -19.30
CA ARG A 10 30.66 28.74 -20.56
C ARG A 10 30.54 30.25 -20.60
N MET A 11 29.39 30.80 -20.21
CA MET A 11 29.17 32.25 -20.10
C MET A 11 30.12 32.89 -19.09
N LYS A 12 30.36 32.25 -17.94
CA LYS A 12 31.36 32.71 -16.95
C LYS A 12 32.77 32.72 -17.54
N VAL A 13 33.19 31.63 -18.19
CA VAL A 13 34.53 31.51 -18.80
C VAL A 13 34.75 32.57 -19.88
N ARG A 14 33.70 32.94 -20.62
CA ARG A 14 33.73 34.01 -21.63
C ARG A 14 33.61 35.43 -21.05
N LYS A 15 33.48 35.57 -19.73
CA LYS A 15 33.23 36.84 -19.01
C LYS A 15 31.96 37.56 -19.48
N GLU A 16 30.99 36.80 -19.98
CA GLU A 16 29.69 37.33 -20.43
C GLU A 16 28.76 37.63 -19.25
N ILE A 17 29.02 37.02 -18.08
CA ILE A 17 28.30 37.26 -16.83
C ILE A 17 29.27 37.70 -15.74
N ARG A 18 28.78 38.52 -14.80
CA ARG A 18 29.56 38.95 -13.64
C ARG A 18 29.68 37.83 -12.61
N ASP A 19 30.74 37.86 -11.81
CA ASP A 19 30.94 36.87 -10.75
C ASP A 19 29.77 36.84 -9.76
N GLU A 20 29.20 38.01 -9.45
CA GLU A 20 28.00 38.18 -8.61
C GLU A 20 26.78 37.41 -9.16
N GLU A 21 26.54 37.50 -10.47
CA GLU A 21 25.41 36.84 -11.14
C GLU A 21 25.57 35.32 -11.15
N TYR A 22 26.81 34.85 -11.31
CA TYR A 22 27.11 33.43 -11.19
C TYR A 22 26.98 32.93 -9.75
N GLN A 23 27.32 33.75 -8.77
CA GLN A 23 27.18 33.42 -7.35
C GLN A 23 25.71 33.27 -6.94
N LEU A 24 24.85 34.19 -7.39
CA LEU A 24 23.40 34.11 -7.21
C LEU A 24 22.82 32.83 -7.82
N LEU A 25 23.29 32.43 -9.01
CA LEU A 25 22.89 31.18 -9.64
C LEU A 25 23.29 29.95 -8.81
N ILE A 26 24.49 29.96 -8.20
CA ILE A 26 24.92 28.88 -7.31
C ILE A 26 24.05 28.83 -6.05
N GLU A 27 23.76 29.98 -5.45
CA GLU A 27 22.94 30.08 -4.25
C GLU A 27 21.53 29.56 -4.48
N ASP A 28 20.87 29.97 -5.56
CA ASP A 28 19.53 29.50 -5.94
C ASP A 28 19.50 27.97 -6.18
N ASN A 29 20.51 27.45 -6.88
CA ASN A 29 20.65 26.00 -7.08
C ASN A 29 20.85 25.24 -5.77
N ASN A 30 21.62 25.79 -4.83
CA ASN A 30 21.87 25.18 -3.53
C ASN A 30 20.61 25.21 -2.66
N GLN A 31 19.84 26.30 -2.65
CA GLN A 31 18.55 26.39 -1.97
C GLN A 31 17.57 25.36 -2.51
N LYS A 32 17.49 25.23 -3.83
CA LYS A 32 16.61 24.23 -4.45
C LYS A 32 17.04 22.80 -4.15
N LEU A 33 18.34 22.56 -4.05
CA LEU A 33 18.88 21.26 -3.67
C LEU A 33 18.52 20.92 -2.21
N THR A 34 18.66 21.88 -1.29
CA THR A 34 18.30 21.65 0.12
C THR A 34 16.81 21.41 0.26
N GLU A 35 15.95 22.18 -0.40
CA GLU A 35 14.49 21.95 -0.41
C GLU A 35 14.10 20.56 -0.94
N LEU A 36 14.71 20.13 -2.04
CA LEU A 36 14.42 18.80 -2.59
C LEU A 36 14.91 17.68 -1.67
N THR A 37 16.05 17.89 -1.01
CA THR A 37 16.63 16.91 -0.09
C THR A 37 15.78 16.75 1.17
N THR A 38 15.33 17.86 1.77
CA THR A 38 14.44 17.83 2.95
C THR A 38 13.08 17.23 2.61
N LYS A 39 12.52 17.56 1.44
CA LYS A 39 11.25 16.98 0.99
C LYS A 39 11.37 15.47 0.76
N LYS A 40 12.48 15.01 0.18
CA LYS A 40 12.76 13.58 0.03
C LYS A 40 12.83 12.87 1.39
N GLN A 41 13.59 13.42 2.34
CA GLN A 41 13.72 12.86 3.69
C GLN A 41 12.36 12.76 4.40
N SER A 42 11.55 13.82 4.36
CA SER A 42 10.21 13.82 4.95
C SER A 42 9.29 12.74 4.36
N ILE A 43 9.37 12.51 3.04
CA ILE A 43 8.59 11.45 2.37
C ILE A 43 9.10 10.06 2.79
N GLU A 44 10.42 9.87 2.86
CA GLU A 44 11.02 8.59 3.31
C GLU A 44 10.67 8.28 4.77
N GLU A 45 10.66 9.29 5.64
CA GLU A 45 10.24 9.18 7.04
C GLU A 45 8.75 8.79 7.13
N ALA A 46 7.87 9.51 6.43
CA ALA A 46 6.44 9.21 6.40
C ALA A 46 6.15 7.80 5.82
N LEU A 47 6.92 7.37 4.81
CA LEU A 47 6.79 6.03 4.25
C LEU A 47 7.22 4.96 5.27
N ASN A 48 8.36 5.14 5.94
CA ASN A 48 8.84 4.22 6.97
C ASN A 48 7.87 4.13 8.17
N GLU A 49 7.28 5.24 8.60
CA GLU A 49 6.22 5.26 9.62
C GLU A 49 4.98 4.50 9.15
N SER A 50 4.60 4.61 7.87
CA SER A 50 3.46 3.86 7.32
C SER A 50 3.74 2.36 7.15
N SER A 51 4.95 1.98 6.74
CA SER A 51 5.35 0.58 6.55
C SER A 51 5.56 -0.16 7.86
N SER A 52 5.88 0.55 8.94
CA SER A 52 5.96 -0.04 10.29
C SER A 52 4.58 -0.23 10.95
N ALA A 53 3.54 0.46 10.46
CA ALA A 53 2.19 0.40 11.04
C ALA A 53 1.32 -0.74 10.51
N LEU A 54 1.64 -1.33 9.35
CA LEU A 54 0.83 -2.40 8.78
C LEU A 54 1.73 -3.54 8.31
N ASN A 55 1.77 -4.59 9.12
CA ASN A 55 2.39 -5.87 8.80
C ASN A 55 1.51 -6.62 7.78
N ILE A 56 1.21 -5.96 6.64
CA ILE A 56 0.32 -6.46 5.57
C ILE A 56 0.85 -7.78 5.04
N ASP A 57 2.17 -7.95 4.98
CA ASP A 57 2.79 -9.19 4.54
C ASP A 57 2.51 -10.36 5.50
N ALA A 58 2.50 -10.11 6.81
CA ALA A 58 2.12 -11.12 7.80
C ALA A 58 0.64 -11.48 7.70
N LEU A 59 -0.23 -10.48 7.52
CA LEU A 59 -1.67 -10.68 7.31
C LEU A 59 -1.97 -11.47 6.02
N ASN A 60 -1.30 -11.12 4.93
CA ASN A 60 -1.43 -11.81 3.64
C ASN A 60 -0.99 -13.26 3.75
N LYS A 61 0.10 -13.53 4.46
CA LYS A 61 0.58 -14.89 4.71
C LYS A 61 -0.43 -15.70 5.55
N GLU A 62 -0.99 -15.10 6.60
CA GLU A 62 -2.02 -15.75 7.42
C GLU A 62 -3.31 -16.04 6.60
N LEU A 63 -3.67 -15.14 5.69
CA LEU A 63 -4.79 -15.35 4.75
C LEU A 63 -4.49 -16.45 3.72
N GLU A 64 -3.28 -16.50 3.16
CA GLU A 64 -2.87 -17.56 2.24
C GLU A 64 -2.89 -18.94 2.92
N GLU A 65 -2.38 -19.03 4.15
CA GLU A 65 -2.42 -20.25 4.96
C GLU A 65 -3.86 -20.67 5.28
N PHE A 66 -4.74 -19.72 5.57
CA PHE A 66 -6.17 -19.98 5.79
C PHE A 66 -6.89 -20.46 4.51
N ILE A 67 -6.59 -19.86 3.34
CA ILE A 67 -7.16 -20.27 2.05
C ILE A 67 -6.66 -21.67 1.65
N ALA A 68 -5.39 -21.99 1.91
CA ALA A 68 -4.80 -23.29 1.59
C ALA A 68 -5.36 -24.43 2.45
N ASN A 69 -5.72 -24.15 3.71
CA ASN A 69 -6.34 -25.13 4.60
C ASN A 69 -7.55 -24.53 5.35
N PRO A 70 -8.69 -24.37 4.67
CA PRO A 70 -9.87 -23.75 5.26
C PRO A 70 -10.42 -24.65 6.35
N THR A 71 -10.05 -24.36 7.60
CA THR A 71 -10.50 -25.14 8.75
C THR A 71 -11.84 -24.61 9.20
N LEU A 72 -12.90 -25.36 8.94
CA LEU A 72 -14.26 -24.99 9.29
C LEU A 72 -14.47 -25.24 10.80
N THR A 73 -14.17 -24.26 11.65
CA THR A 73 -14.51 -24.36 13.07
C THR A 73 -16.03 -24.27 13.27
N PRO A 74 -16.59 -24.87 14.35
CA PRO A 74 -18.01 -24.73 14.67
C PRO A 74 -18.44 -23.25 14.75
N GLU A 75 -17.61 -22.39 15.33
CA GLU A 75 -17.85 -20.95 15.40
C GLU A 75 -17.89 -20.30 14.03
N PHE A 76 -17.02 -20.71 13.11
CA PHE A 76 -17.01 -20.23 11.73
C PHE A 76 -18.25 -20.72 10.97
N LEU A 77 -18.63 -21.98 11.16
CA LEU A 77 -19.84 -22.58 10.59
C LEU A 77 -21.12 -21.85 11.05
N HIS A 78 -21.19 -21.43 12.31
CA HIS A 78 -22.31 -20.65 12.84
C HIS A 78 -22.51 -19.31 12.10
N LYS A 79 -21.44 -18.69 11.61
CA LYS A 79 -21.53 -17.43 10.83
C LYS A 79 -22.21 -17.62 9.46
N PHE A 80 -22.25 -18.84 8.95
CA PHE A 80 -22.91 -19.18 7.68
C PHE A 80 -24.35 -19.65 7.84
N ILE A 81 -24.88 -19.69 9.06
CA ILE A 81 -26.29 -20.00 9.28
C ILE A 81 -27.14 -18.84 8.75
N GLU A 82 -28.03 -19.14 7.83
CA GLU A 82 -29.04 -18.20 7.32
C GLU A 82 -30.24 -18.17 8.25
N ARG A 83 -30.74 -19.35 8.63
CA ARG A 83 -31.83 -19.51 9.60
C ARG A 83 -31.86 -20.91 10.18
N ILE A 84 -32.56 -21.06 11.30
CA ILE A 84 -32.85 -22.34 11.96
C ILE A 84 -34.37 -22.47 12.06
N GLU A 85 -34.93 -23.55 11.51
CA GLU A 85 -36.35 -23.90 11.64
C GLU A 85 -36.49 -25.05 12.63
N ILE A 86 -37.46 -24.97 13.55
CA ILE A 86 -37.81 -26.07 14.44
C ILE A 86 -39.04 -26.75 13.87
N LYS A 87 -38.94 -28.06 13.60
CA LYS A 87 -40.06 -28.86 13.10
C LYS A 87 -41.06 -29.16 14.21
N GLU A 88 -42.24 -29.65 13.84
CA GLU A 88 -43.29 -30.07 14.79
C GLU A 88 -42.84 -31.17 15.76
N ASP A 89 -41.84 -31.97 15.38
CA ASP A 89 -41.22 -33.01 16.22
C ASP A 89 -40.15 -32.46 17.20
N GLY A 90 -39.92 -31.14 17.19
CA GLY A 90 -38.90 -30.47 18.01
C GLY A 90 -37.48 -30.56 17.45
N SER A 91 -37.26 -31.21 16.30
CA SER A 91 -35.93 -31.31 15.69
C SER A 91 -35.53 -30.02 14.95
N PRO A 92 -34.26 -29.56 15.07
CA PRO A 92 -33.78 -28.39 14.37
C PRO A 92 -33.40 -28.71 12.92
N ARG A 93 -33.77 -27.82 12.00
CA ARG A 93 -33.35 -27.80 10.60
C ARG A 93 -32.57 -26.52 10.33
N ILE A 94 -31.27 -26.65 10.05
CA ILE A 94 -30.36 -25.51 9.86
C ILE A 94 -30.19 -25.26 8.35
N PHE A 95 -30.38 -24.02 7.94
CA PHE A 95 -30.16 -23.56 6.56
C PHE A 95 -28.86 -22.77 6.51
N TYR A 96 -27.93 -23.21 5.65
CA TYR A 96 -26.63 -22.56 5.46
C TYR A 96 -26.60 -21.72 4.19
N ARG A 97 -25.93 -20.57 4.20
CA ARG A 97 -25.86 -19.65 3.06
C ARG A 97 -25.21 -20.25 1.80
N PHE A 98 -24.31 -21.22 1.97
CA PHE A 98 -23.67 -21.94 0.87
C PHE A 98 -24.47 -23.15 0.37
N SER A 99 -25.62 -23.47 1.00
CA SER A 99 -26.51 -24.57 0.57
C SER A 99 -27.32 -24.24 -0.68
N ASN A 100 -27.20 -23.02 -1.20
CA ASN A 100 -27.67 -22.67 -2.54
C ASN A 100 -26.86 -23.45 -3.59
N SER A 101 -27.55 -24.19 -4.47
CA SER A 101 -26.92 -25.03 -5.50
C SER A 101 -25.94 -24.28 -6.42
N TYR A 102 -26.09 -22.96 -6.57
CA TYR A 102 -25.16 -22.13 -7.35
C TYR A 102 -23.86 -21.79 -6.60
N ILE A 103 -23.86 -21.82 -5.27
CA ILE A 103 -22.70 -21.48 -4.42
C ILE A 103 -21.94 -22.76 -4.03
N SER A 104 -22.65 -23.88 -3.84
CA SER A 104 -22.02 -25.17 -3.52
C SER A 104 -21.04 -25.64 -4.60
N SER A 105 -21.24 -25.26 -5.87
CA SER A 105 -20.30 -25.59 -6.96
C SER A 105 -18.99 -24.81 -6.92
N ILE A 106 -18.88 -23.73 -6.13
CA ILE A 106 -17.68 -22.89 -6.04
C ILE A 106 -16.69 -23.42 -4.99
N PHE A 107 -17.19 -24.16 -3.99
CA PHE A 107 -16.38 -24.65 -2.86
C PHE A 107 -15.97 -26.12 -2.96
N PHE A 108 -16.50 -26.86 -3.95
CA PHE A 108 -16.20 -28.27 -4.18
C PHE A 108 -15.75 -28.47 -5.65
N GLU A 109 -14.56 -28.00 -5.97
CA GLU A 109 -13.78 -28.37 -7.16
C GLU A 109 -12.42 -28.93 -6.72
#